data_AF-A0A524FSM7-F1
#
_entry.id   AF-A0A524FSM7-F1
#
_cell.length_a   1.000
_cell.length_b   1.000
_cell.length_c   1.000
_cell.angle_alpha   90.00
_cell.angle_beta   90.00
_cell.angle_gamma   90.00
#
_symmetry.space_group_name_H-M   'P 1'
#
loop_
_entity.id
_entity.type
_entity.pdbx_description
1 polymer ?
#
loop_
_entity_poly.entity_id
_entity_poly.type
_entity_poly.pdbx_seq_one_letter_code
_entity_poly.pdbx_strand_id
1 'polypeptide(L)'
;MSKIRDFIQYLIDSISQLIKAFILFILSFSGLLFALLLRHLDYNGSIIAGVGILIEIIAMSLIYLIFKSYLKKEEEAEPISEKGKKK
;
A
#
# COMPACT_ATOMS: atom_id res chain seq x y z
N MET A 1 2.83 -33.85 5.91
CA MET A 1 1.74 -32.95 5.48
C MET A 1 1.68 -31.62 6.25
N SER A 2 2.39 -31.42 7.38
CA SER A 2 2.36 -30.12 8.09
C SER A 2 3.05 -28.98 7.31
N LYS A 3 4.23 -29.24 6.71
CA LYS A 3 5.02 -28.20 6.02
C LYS A 3 4.29 -27.48 4.88
N ILE A 4 3.43 -28.19 4.14
CA ILE A 4 2.65 -27.58 3.05
C ILE A 4 1.54 -26.69 3.62
N ARG A 5 0.91 -27.12 4.71
CA ARG A 5 -0.11 -26.33 5.40
C ARG A 5 0.48 -25.07 6.02
N ASP A 6 1.66 -25.19 6.63
CA ASP A 6 2.40 -24.07 7.21
C ASP A 6 2.81 -23.06 6.11
N PHE A 7 3.23 -23.55 4.94
CA PHE A 7 3.55 -22.69 3.79
C PHE A 7 2.32 -21.96 3.24
N ILE A 8 1.17 -22.65 3.12
CA ILE A 8 -0.08 -22.04 2.68
C ILE A 8 -0.56 -20.99 3.69
N GLN A 9 -0.47 -21.29 4.99
CA GLN A 9 -0.82 -20.34 6.06
C GLN A 9 0.04 -19.08 5.98
N TYR A 10 1.35 -19.25 5.80
CA TYR A 10 2.30 -18.14 5.66
C TYR A 10 2.06 -17.30 4.39
N LEU A 11 1.70 -17.96 3.28
CA LEU A 11 1.31 -17.28 2.05
C LEU A 11 0.08 -16.41 2.29
N ILE A 12 -0.95 -16.96 2.95
CA ILE A 12 -2.20 -16.25 3.25
C ILE A 12 -1.95 -15.03 4.15
N ASP A 13 -1.10 -15.17 5.18
CA ASP A 13 -0.74 -14.04 6.04
C ASP A 13 0.01 -12.94 5.28
N SER A 14 0.84 -13.32 4.31
CA SER A 14 1.60 -12.40 3.46
C SER A 14 0.74 -11.71 2.39
N ILE A 15 -0.40 -12.28 1.99
CA ILE A 15 -1.33 -11.67 1.02
C ILE A 15 -1.79 -10.29 1.48
N SER A 16 -1.99 -10.07 2.78
CA SER A 16 -2.38 -8.75 3.31
C SER A 16 -1.31 -7.68 3.03
N GLN A 17 -0.03 -8.03 3.16
CA GLN A 17 1.07 -7.12 2.82
C GLN A 17 1.19 -6.93 1.31
N LEU A 18 1.03 -8.00 0.54
CA LEU A 18 1.05 -7.97 -0.93
C LEU A 18 -0.03 -7.03 -1.50
N ILE A 19 -1.26 -7.12 -1.00
CA ILE A 19 -2.38 -6.26 -1.42
C ILE A 19 -2.07 -4.79 -1.13
N LYS A 20 -1.50 -4.49 0.04
CA LYS A 20 -1.13 -3.11 0.41
C LYS A 20 -0.01 -2.56 -0.47
N ALA A 21 1.02 -3.35 -0.75
CA ALA A 21 2.08 -2.98 -1.67
C ALA A 21 1.53 -2.75 -3.09
N PHE A 22 0.60 -3.59 -3.54
CA PHE A 22 -0.06 -3.45 -4.82
C PHE A 22 -0.91 -2.17 -4.92
N ILE A 23 -1.63 -1.81 -3.84
CA ILE A 23 -2.37 -0.54 -3.77
C ILE A 23 -1.42 0.66 -3.88
N LEU A 24 -0.31 0.66 -3.13
CA LEU A 24 0.70 1.73 -3.20
C LEU A 24 1.34 1.84 -4.58
N PHE A 25 1.56 0.70 -5.24
CA PHE A 25 2.07 0.65 -6.61
C PHE A 25 1.08 1.32 -7.59
N ILE A 26 -0.18 0.87 -7.62
CA ILE A 26 -1.20 1.48 -8.50
C ILE A 26 -1.34 2.97 -8.21
N LEU A 27 -1.34 3.36 -6.94
CA LEU A 27 -1.50 4.74 -6.53
C LEU A 27 -0.34 5.63 -7.02
N SER A 28 0.89 5.11 -7.04
CA SER A 28 2.06 5.83 -7.58
C SER A 28 1.99 6.00 -9.10
N PHE A 29 1.41 5.05 -9.84
CA PHE A 29 1.23 5.15 -11.29
C PHE A 29 -0.10 5.80 -11.73
N SER A 30 -0.97 6.12 -10.78
CA SER A 30 -2.34 6.57 -11.06
C SER A 30 -2.41 7.86 -11.88
N GLY A 31 -1.53 8.83 -11.60
CA GLY A 31 -1.45 10.09 -12.34
C GLY A 31 -1.08 9.89 -13.82
N LEU A 32 -0.11 9.02 -14.09
CA LEU A 32 0.28 8.64 -15.45
C LEU A 32 -0.83 7.90 -16.20
N LEU A 33 -1.50 6.95 -15.53
CA LEU A 33 -2.64 6.23 -16.10
C LEU A 33 -3.77 7.17 -16.48
N PHE A 34 -4.12 8.11 -15.60
CA PHE A 34 -5.15 9.11 -15.88
C PHE A 34 -4.74 10.07 -16.99
N ALA A 35 -3.48 10.49 -17.02
CA ALA A 35 -2.98 11.35 -18.09
C ALA A 35 -3.08 10.68 -19.46
N LEU A 36 -2.72 9.39 -19.56
CA LEU A 36 -2.85 8.61 -20.78
C LEU A 36 -4.32 8.42 -21.19
N LEU A 37 -5.21 8.15 -20.23
CA LEU A 37 -6.63 7.92 -20.50
C LEU A 37 -7.32 9.21 -20.99
N LEU A 38 -7.03 10.34 -20.35
CA LEU A 38 -7.55 11.65 -20.76
C LEU A 38 -6.95 12.11 -22.10
N ARG A 39 -5.69 11.78 -22.37
CA ARG A 39 -5.06 12.02 -23.67
C ARG A 39 -5.74 11.23 -24.77
N HIS A 40 -6.14 9.99 -24.50
CA HIS A 40 -6.86 9.15 -25.46
C HIS A 40 -8.27 9.67 -25.77
N LEU A 41 -8.88 10.42 -24.85
CA LEU A 41 -10.17 11.08 -25.01
C LEU A 41 -10.05 12.48 -25.64
N ASP A 42 -8.90 12.83 -26.22
CA ASP A 42 -8.60 14.11 -26.88
C ASP A 42 -8.79 15.37 -26.00
N TYR A 43 -8.65 15.24 -24.67
CA TYR A 43 -8.66 16.39 -23.77
C TYR A 43 -7.38 17.24 -23.92
N ASN A 44 -7.54 18.55 -23.72
CA ASN A 44 -6.43 19.52 -23.75
C ASN A 44 -5.42 19.26 -22.62
N GLY A 45 -4.14 19.54 -22.90
CA GLY A 45 -3.04 19.35 -21.94
C GLY A 45 -3.24 20.06 -20.61
N SER A 46 -3.89 21.23 -20.60
CA SER A 46 -4.22 21.96 -19.37
C SER A 46 -5.24 21.24 -18.49
N ILE A 47 -6.24 20.58 -19.09
CA ILE A 47 -7.24 19.79 -18.35
C ILE A 47 -6.57 18.56 -17.76
N ILE A 48 -5.72 17.90 -18.55
CA ILE A 48 -4.94 16.74 -18.12
C ILE A 48 -4.05 17.10 -16.93
N ALA A 49 -3.32 18.22 -17.02
CA ALA A 49 -2.46 18.68 -15.92
C ALA A 49 -3.27 19.04 -14.67
N GLY A 50 -4.39 19.76 -14.82
CA GLY A 50 -5.25 20.13 -13.69
C GLY A 50 -5.84 18.93 -12.97
N VAL A 51 -6.37 17.96 -13.71
CA VAL A 51 -6.90 16.71 -13.16
C VAL A 51 -5.78 15.86 -12.56
N GLY A 52 -4.61 15.81 -13.20
CA GLY A 52 -3.42 15.11 -12.70
C GLY A 52 -3.00 15.61 -11.32
N ILE A 53 -2.87 16.93 -11.15
CA ILE A 53 -2.52 17.55 -9.86
C ILE A 53 -3.54 17.19 -8.77
N LEU A 54 -4.84 17.22 -9.09
CA LEU A 54 -5.89 16.84 -8.14
C LEU A 54 -5.77 15.37 -7.72
N ILE A 55 -5.51 14.47 -8.67
CA ILE A 55 -5.31 13.06 -8.41
C ILE A 55 -4.07 12.84 -7.54
N GLU A 56 -2.97 13.56 -7.80
CA GLU A 56 -1.74 13.47 -7.02
C GLU A 56 -1.92 13.91 -5.56
N ILE A 57 -2.69 14.99 -5.32
CA ILE A 57 -3.04 15.45 -3.98
C ILE A 57 -3.82 14.37 -3.22
N ILE A 58 -4.80 13.73 -3.88
CA ILE A 58 -5.59 12.65 -3.30
C ILE A 58 -4.70 11.42 -3.03
N ALA A 59 -3.84 11.06 -3.99
CA ALA A 59 -2.91 9.95 -3.87
C ALA A 59 -1.94 10.15 -2.70
N MET A 60 -1.32 11.33 -2.57
CA MET A 60 -0.46 11.66 -1.44
C MET A 60 -1.22 11.58 -0.11
N SER A 61 -2.46 12.07 -0.06
CA SER A 61 -3.29 12.01 1.14
C SER A 61 -3.57 10.56 1.57
N LEU A 62 -3.91 9.69 0.60
CA LEU A 62 -4.15 8.27 0.85
C LEU A 62 -2.86 7.53 1.26
N ILE A 63 -1.74 7.81 0.60
CA ILE A 63 -0.43 7.25 0.98
C ILE A 63 -0.11 7.63 2.42
N TYR A 64 -0.30 8.90 2.79
CA TYR A 64 -0.05 9.38 4.16
C TYR A 64 -0.91 8.64 5.20
N LEU A 65 -2.21 8.42 4.92
CA LEU A 65 -3.09 7.67 5.83
C LEU A 65 -2.68 6.20 5.96
N ILE A 66 -2.32 5.56 4.85
CA ILE A 66 -1.81 4.17 4.85
C ILE A 66 -0.51 4.11 5.66
N PHE A 67 0.43 5.02 5.41
CA PHE A 67 1.72 5.07 6.10
C PHE A 67 1.56 5.33 7.60
N LYS A 68 0.66 6.24 7.98
CA LYS A 68 0.28 6.48 9.37
C LYS A 68 -0.26 5.22 10.04
N SER A 69 -1.09 4.43 9.35
CA SER A 69 -1.59 3.15 9.88
C SER A 69 -0.48 2.10 10.02
N TYR A 70 0.57 2.14 9.20
CA TYR A 70 1.74 1.28 9.34
C TYR A 70 2.59 1.66 10.56
N LEU A 71 2.94 2.94 10.71
CA LEU A 71 3.73 3.43 11.84
C LEU A 71 3.03 3.19 13.17
N LYS A 72 1.70 3.37 13.23
CA LYS A 72 0.93 3.11 14.44
C LYS A 72 0.88 1.62 14.83
N LYS A 73 1.11 0.71 13.87
CA LYS A 73 1.14 -0.73 14.12
C LYS A 73 2.47 -1.19 14.73
N GLU A 74 3.53 -0.38 14.60
CA GLU A 74 4.84 -0.64 15.19
C GLU A 74 4.86 -0.33 16.69
N GLU A 75 4.09 0.64 17.17
CA GLU A 75 3.94 0.91 18.62
C GLU A 75 3.14 -0.18 19.37
N GLU A 76 2.34 -0.99 18.68
CA GLU A 76 1.58 -2.10 19.27
C GLU A 76 2.22 -3.48 19.00
N ALA A 77 3.35 -3.53 18.28
CA ALA A 77 4.05 -4.76 17.91
C ALA A 77 5.36 -4.93 18.67
N GLU A 78 5.31 -4.88 20.00
CA GLU A 78 6.23 -5.67 20.82
C GLU A 78 5.47 -6.79 21.53
N PRO A 79 5.66 -8.05 21.09
CA PRO A 79 5.61 -9.13 22.06
C PRO A 79 6.89 -9.99 22.01
N ILE A 80 7.42 -10.20 23.23
CA ILE A 80 8.25 -11.30 23.76
C ILE A 80 9.79 -11.22 23.56
N SER A 81 10.52 -10.75 24.60
CA SER A 81 11.47 -11.58 25.38
C SER A 81 12.44 -10.76 26.26
N GLU A 82 12.21 -10.72 27.58
CA GLU A 82 13.32 -10.79 28.54
C GLU A 82 13.05 -11.82 29.65
N LYS A 83 13.87 -12.88 29.60
CA LYS A 83 14.45 -13.65 30.72
C LYS A 83 13.56 -14.61 31.53
N GLY A 84 13.73 -15.89 31.19
CA GLY A 84 14.53 -16.76 32.06
C GLY A 84 13.80 -17.60 33.13
N LYS A 85 13.82 -18.92 32.92
CA LYS A 85 13.68 -19.97 33.94
C LYS A 85 14.54 -19.72 35.21
N LYS A 86 14.05 -20.31 36.32
CA LYS A 86 14.63 -20.58 37.66
C LYS A 86 13.99 -19.64 38.71
N LYS A 87 13.32 -20.12 39.75
CA LYS A 87 13.43 -21.38 40.50
C LYS A 87 12.09 -21.66 41.19
#